data_AF-A0A0V1BPV9-F1
#
_entry.id   AF-A0A0V1BPV9-F1
#
_cell.length_a   1.000
_cell.length_b   1.000
_cell.length_c   1.000
_cell.angle_alpha   90.00
_cell.angle_beta   90.00
_cell.angle_gamma   90.00
#
_symmetry.space_group_name_H-M   'P 1'
#
loop_
_entity.id
_entity.type
_entity.pdbx_description
1 polymer ?
#
loop_
_entity_poly.entity_id
_entity_poly.type
_entity_poly.pdbx_seq_one_letter_code
_entity_poly.pdbx_strand_id
1 'polypeptide(L)'
;LHCRKDMDVKRKHIVDVLRCDIVYPLRKYQYVRADRVMEFRRLITEIAPDMKGFMEEEKDVEEFLNLLFGRICQVEPDIKLSSNESSYLFQLICSDQQPSSQSCKTVVSVQQLLEQSFFDLNILLKRIPTRFILQIPRYGKERLYRGVLPSLQLDISSILLCHPHVCWKCSSLANLQCLECYLTETHWLNETFFCFNCFREFHCALKSEQDHAVVTLPSIDVRSPPSPVILQLAAVLCIESSHYVSFVRVGDRPESDWIFFDSMADREGDFCE
;
A
#
# COMPACT_ATOMS: atom_id res chain seq x y z
N LEU A 1 -30.05 -6.59 22.21
CA LEU A 1 -29.03 -6.74 23.26
C LEU A 1 -28.47 -8.17 23.33
N HIS A 2 -29.30 -9.22 23.29
CA HIS A 2 -28.84 -10.62 23.31
C HIS A 2 -28.05 -11.04 22.05
N CYS A 3 -28.53 -10.74 20.83
CA CYS A 3 -27.76 -11.00 19.59
C CYS A 3 -26.40 -10.30 19.53
N ARG A 4 -26.29 -9.09 20.11
CA ARG A 4 -25.03 -8.33 20.07
C ARG A 4 -23.96 -9.01 20.94
N LYS A 5 -24.35 -9.48 22.14
CA LYS A 5 -23.47 -10.27 23.01
C LYS A 5 -23.04 -11.60 22.39
N ASP A 6 -23.94 -12.30 21.68
CA ASP A 6 -23.61 -13.56 21.00
C ASP A 6 -22.59 -13.34 19.86
N MET A 7 -22.76 -12.29 19.06
CA MET A 7 -21.81 -11.92 18.02
C MET A 7 -20.44 -11.51 18.59
N ASP A 8 -20.41 -10.80 19.71
CA ASP A 8 -19.16 -10.40 20.37
C ASP A 8 -18.38 -11.63 20.89
N VAL A 9 -19.09 -12.63 21.43
CA VAL A 9 -18.49 -13.90 21.86
C VAL A 9 -17.92 -14.67 20.67
N LYS A 10 -18.65 -14.77 19.56
CA LYS A 10 -18.18 -15.41 18.32
C LYS A 10 -16.93 -14.72 17.75
N ARG A 11 -16.93 -13.38 17.68
CA ARG A 11 -15.75 -12.61 17.23
C ARG A 11 -14.54 -12.89 18.10
N LYS A 12 -14.71 -12.86 19.43
CA LYS A 12 -13.62 -13.16 20.36
C LYS A 12 -13.08 -14.57 20.16
N HIS A 13 -13.96 -15.55 19.97
CA HIS A 13 -13.55 -16.92 19.69
C HIS A 13 -12.73 -17.03 18.39
N ILE A 14 -13.16 -16.37 17.31
CA ILE A 14 -12.42 -16.33 16.03
C ILE A 14 -11.02 -15.71 16.23
N VAL A 15 -10.93 -14.61 16.97
CA VAL A 15 -9.66 -13.95 17.28
C VAL A 15 -8.76 -14.87 18.12
N ASP A 16 -9.33 -15.60 19.08
CA ASP A 16 -8.59 -16.57 19.88
C ASP A 16 -8.08 -17.74 19.04
N VAL A 17 -8.88 -18.27 18.11
CA VAL A 17 -8.42 -19.31 17.16
C VAL A 17 -7.29 -18.78 16.28
N LEU A 18 -7.44 -17.59 15.70
CA LEU A 18 -6.38 -16.97 14.90
C LEU A 18 -5.08 -16.79 15.71
N ARG A 19 -5.20 -16.34 16.97
CA ARG A 19 -4.05 -16.11 17.84
C ARG A 19 -3.38 -17.40 18.30
N CYS A 20 -4.15 -18.33 18.85
CA CYS A 20 -3.67 -19.49 19.58
C CYS A 20 -3.39 -20.70 18.68
N ASP A 21 -4.15 -20.87 17.60
CA ASP A 21 -4.09 -22.06 16.75
C ASP A 21 -3.36 -21.81 15.43
N ILE A 22 -3.22 -20.55 15.02
CA ILE A 22 -2.54 -20.16 13.77
C ILE A 22 -1.28 -19.34 14.05
N VAL A 23 -1.42 -18.12 14.60
CA VAL A 23 -0.29 -17.18 14.72
C VAL A 23 0.76 -17.67 15.72
N TYR A 24 0.35 -18.15 16.90
CA TYR A 24 1.30 -18.66 17.89
C TYR A 24 2.05 -19.91 17.41
N PRO A 25 1.39 -20.96 16.87
CA PRO A 25 2.09 -22.11 16.32
C PRO A 25 3.00 -21.76 15.16
N LEU A 26 2.58 -20.86 14.26
CA LEU A 26 3.43 -20.37 13.17
C LEU A 26 4.71 -19.73 13.73
N ARG A 27 4.60 -18.83 14.72
CA ARG A 27 5.77 -18.15 15.30
C ARG A 27 6.68 -19.08 16.09
N LYS A 28 6.11 -20.05 16.80
CA LYS A 28 6.86 -20.92 17.72
C LYS A 28 7.44 -22.16 17.02
N TYR A 29 6.66 -22.79 16.17
CA TYR A 29 6.99 -24.07 15.53
C TYR A 29 7.25 -23.93 14.03
N GLN A 30 7.10 -22.73 13.46
CA GLN A 30 7.30 -22.46 12.03
C GLN A 30 6.38 -23.28 11.11
N TYR A 31 5.27 -23.80 11.67
CA TYR A 31 4.34 -24.67 10.98
C TYR A 31 2.94 -24.56 11.56
N VAL A 32 1.94 -24.57 10.68
CA VAL A 32 0.52 -24.63 11.02
C VAL A 32 -0.13 -25.69 10.15
N ARG A 33 -0.88 -26.60 10.77
CA ARG A 33 -1.61 -27.62 10.03
C ARG A 33 -2.81 -27.01 9.29
N ALA A 34 -3.11 -27.55 8.11
CA ALA A 34 -4.22 -27.10 7.28
C ALA A 34 -5.59 -27.20 8.00
N ASP A 35 -5.81 -28.18 8.87
CA ASP A 35 -7.07 -28.31 9.62
C ASP A 35 -7.36 -27.11 10.55
N ARG A 36 -6.31 -26.47 11.09
CA ARG A 36 -6.47 -25.24 11.90
C ARG A 36 -6.93 -24.06 11.04
N VAL A 37 -6.40 -23.96 9.82
CA VAL A 37 -6.79 -22.93 8.85
C VAL A 37 -8.22 -23.17 8.34
N MET A 38 -8.59 -24.43 8.10
CA MET A 38 -9.95 -24.80 7.70
C MET A 38 -10.98 -24.52 8.79
N GLU A 39 -10.65 -24.77 10.07
CA GLU A 39 -11.53 -24.41 11.18
C GLU A 39 -11.73 -22.89 11.25
N PHE A 40 -10.68 -22.11 11.05
CA PHE A 40 -10.79 -20.65 10.97
C PHE A 40 -11.69 -20.20 9.81
N ARG A 41 -11.54 -20.79 8.61
CA ARG A 41 -12.43 -20.52 7.45
C ARG A 41 -13.89 -20.85 7.75
N ARG A 42 -14.15 -21.96 8.46
CA ARG A 42 -15.49 -22.37 8.89
C ARG A 42 -16.12 -21.31 9.79
N LEU A 43 -15.39 -20.86 10.82
CA LEU A 43 -15.87 -19.85 11.75
C LEU A 43 -16.11 -18.48 11.09
N ILE A 44 -15.27 -18.09 10.12
CA ILE A 44 -15.49 -16.86 9.36
C ILE A 44 -16.75 -16.96 8.49
N THR A 45 -16.97 -18.11 7.84
CA THR A 45 -18.20 -18.35 7.05
C THR A 45 -19.47 -18.21 7.91
N GLU A 46 -19.42 -18.65 9.16
CA GLU A 46 -20.55 -18.53 10.10
C GLU A 46 -20.84 -17.08 10.49
N ILE A 47 -19.82 -16.24 10.60
CA ILE A 47 -19.98 -14.86 11.04
C ILE A 47 -20.33 -13.89 9.89
N ALA A 48 -19.97 -14.26 8.65
CA ALA A 48 -20.27 -13.51 7.44
C ALA A 48 -20.98 -14.39 6.40
N PRO A 49 -22.22 -14.81 6.67
CA PRO A 49 -22.97 -15.67 5.74
C PRO A 49 -23.35 -14.95 4.43
N ASP A 50 -23.27 -13.61 4.42
CA ASP A 50 -23.42 -12.77 3.23
C ASP A 50 -22.24 -12.93 2.25
N MET A 51 -21.09 -13.34 2.75
CA MET A 51 -19.84 -13.50 2.00
C MET A 51 -19.59 -14.99 1.74
N LYS A 52 -20.16 -15.49 0.65
CA LYS A 52 -20.05 -16.92 0.26
C LYS A 52 -18.62 -17.27 -0.16
N GLY A 53 -18.25 -18.55 -0.12
CA GLY A 53 -17.06 -19.08 -0.80
C GLY A 53 -15.76 -19.11 0.00
N PHE A 54 -15.74 -18.72 1.28
CA PHE A 54 -14.52 -18.83 2.12
C PHE A 54 -13.98 -20.26 2.29
N MET A 55 -14.83 -21.26 2.09
CA MET A 55 -14.46 -22.67 2.21
C MET A 55 -13.86 -23.23 0.93
N GLU A 56 -14.28 -22.75 -0.24
CA GLU A 56 -14.10 -23.44 -1.53
C GLU A 56 -13.48 -22.57 -2.62
N GLU A 57 -13.60 -21.25 -2.51
CA GLU A 57 -13.18 -20.30 -3.54
C GLU A 57 -12.00 -19.45 -3.05
N GLU A 58 -11.20 -18.98 -4.01
CA GLU A 58 -10.27 -17.89 -3.79
C GLU A 58 -11.04 -16.58 -3.55
N LYS A 59 -10.56 -15.78 -2.60
CA LYS A 59 -11.18 -14.51 -2.24
C LYS A 59 -10.28 -13.34 -2.51
N ASP A 60 -10.93 -12.23 -2.86
CA ASP A 60 -10.26 -10.97 -3.03
C ASP A 60 -9.61 -10.53 -1.69
N VAL A 61 -8.38 -10.02 -1.79
CA VAL A 61 -7.59 -9.67 -0.61
C VAL A 61 -8.24 -8.51 0.15
N GLU A 62 -8.79 -7.52 -0.56
CA GLU A 62 -9.45 -6.37 0.07
C GLU A 62 -10.72 -6.80 0.79
N GLU A 63 -11.52 -7.68 0.17
CA GLU A 63 -12.72 -8.25 0.79
C GLU A 63 -12.37 -9.00 2.09
N PHE A 64 -11.33 -9.83 2.05
CA PHE A 64 -10.87 -10.57 3.23
C PHE A 64 -10.34 -9.64 4.34
N LEU A 65 -9.57 -8.60 4.00
CA LEU A 65 -9.06 -7.63 4.98
C LEU A 65 -10.17 -6.84 5.65
N ASN A 66 -11.20 -6.43 4.90
CA ASN A 66 -12.36 -5.73 5.43
C ASN A 66 -13.15 -6.59 6.43
N LEU A 67 -13.32 -7.88 6.13
CA LEU A 67 -13.95 -8.83 7.05
C LEU A 67 -13.10 -9.05 8.30
N LEU A 68 -11.82 -9.36 8.13
CA LEU A 68 -10.93 -9.69 9.24
C LEU A 68 -10.68 -8.49 10.15
N PHE A 69 -10.22 -7.37 9.61
CA PHE A 69 -9.88 -6.21 10.42
C PHE A 69 -11.11 -5.39 10.82
N GLY A 70 -12.04 -5.16 9.90
CA GLY A 70 -13.22 -4.35 10.16
C GLY A 70 -14.27 -5.06 10.99
N ARG A 71 -14.79 -6.19 10.50
CA ARG A 71 -15.93 -6.86 11.16
C ARG A 71 -15.52 -7.72 12.35
N ILE A 72 -14.44 -8.50 12.24
CA ILE A 72 -14.01 -9.45 13.27
C ILE A 72 -13.20 -8.74 14.37
N CYS A 73 -12.05 -8.17 14.00
CA CYS A 73 -11.10 -7.56 14.93
C CYS A 73 -11.50 -6.14 15.38
N GLN A 74 -12.39 -5.45 14.65
CA GLN A 74 -12.81 -4.07 14.92
C GLN A 74 -11.65 -3.08 15.04
N VAL A 75 -10.67 -3.21 14.15
CA VAL A 75 -9.50 -2.33 14.06
C VAL A 75 -9.82 -1.20 13.09
N GLU A 76 -9.50 0.05 13.44
CA GLU A 76 -9.65 1.15 12.50
C GLU A 76 -8.70 1.02 11.31
N PRO A 77 -9.09 1.46 10.10
CA PRO A 77 -8.18 1.55 8.97
C PRO A 77 -7.01 2.51 9.24
N ASP A 78 -5.81 2.08 8.86
CA ASP A 78 -4.58 2.86 9.06
C ASP A 78 -4.41 3.96 8.00
N ILE A 79 -4.83 3.67 6.76
CA ILE A 79 -4.75 4.58 5.63
C ILE A 79 -5.92 5.56 5.74
N LYS A 80 -5.61 6.83 6.03
CA LYS A 80 -6.59 7.92 6.11
C LYS A 80 -6.22 8.99 5.10
N LEU A 81 -7.08 9.22 4.13
CA LEU A 81 -6.84 10.12 2.99
C LEU A 81 -7.43 11.51 3.25
N SER A 82 -6.89 12.52 2.56
CA SER A 82 -7.39 13.90 2.54
C SER A 82 -8.84 13.97 2.04
N SER A 83 -9.28 13.04 1.19
CA SER A 83 -10.67 12.86 0.73
C SER A 83 -11.67 12.48 1.84
N ASN A 84 -11.21 12.25 3.08
CA ASN A 84 -11.95 11.66 4.21
C ASN A 84 -12.25 10.17 4.08
N GLU A 85 -11.73 9.51 3.05
CA GLU A 85 -11.81 8.06 2.92
C GLU A 85 -10.79 7.36 3.82
N SER A 86 -11.12 6.13 4.21
CA SER A 86 -10.27 5.28 5.03
C SER A 86 -10.37 3.83 4.58
N SER A 87 -9.22 3.17 4.40
CA SER A 87 -9.15 1.80 3.89
C SER A 87 -8.00 1.01 4.53
N TYR A 88 -8.09 -0.32 4.48
CA TYR A 88 -6.98 -1.20 4.92
C TYR A 88 -5.96 -1.42 3.82
N LEU A 89 -6.33 -1.15 2.57
CA LEU A 89 -5.59 -1.39 1.35
C LEU A 89 -5.76 -0.17 0.44
N PHE A 90 -4.68 0.24 -0.22
CA PHE A 90 -4.70 1.31 -1.21
C PHE A 90 -4.36 0.74 -2.58
N GLN A 91 -5.28 0.91 -3.53
CA GLN A 91 -5.07 0.49 -4.91
C GLN A 91 -4.32 1.55 -5.68
N LEU A 92 -3.10 1.21 -6.10
CA LEU A 92 -2.31 2.06 -6.99
C LEU A 92 -2.99 2.10 -8.36
N ILE A 93 -2.97 3.28 -8.99
CA ILE A 93 -3.55 3.50 -10.31
C ILE A 93 -2.48 3.70 -11.37
N CYS A 94 -2.89 3.58 -12.62
CA CYS A 94 -2.06 3.77 -13.80
C CYS A 94 -2.80 4.72 -14.74
N SER A 95 -2.27 5.93 -14.90
CA SER A 95 -2.96 7.05 -15.55
C SER A 95 -2.64 7.24 -17.04
N ASP A 96 -1.64 6.55 -17.62
CA ASP A 96 -1.44 6.66 -19.07
C ASP A 96 -2.52 5.89 -19.83
N GLN A 97 -3.55 6.61 -20.22
CA GLN A 97 -4.40 6.27 -21.36
C GLN A 97 -3.66 6.59 -22.67
N GLN A 98 -2.65 5.79 -22.99
CA GLN A 98 -2.18 5.61 -24.37
C GLN A 98 -2.06 4.10 -24.61
N PRO A 99 -3.15 3.41 -24.99
CA PRO A 99 -3.09 2.10 -25.59
C PRO A 99 -2.63 2.24 -27.04
N SER A 100 -1.44 2.79 -27.27
CA SER A 100 -0.79 2.72 -28.58
C SER A 100 0.24 1.58 -28.53
N SER A 101 -0.21 0.40 -28.99
CA SER A 101 0.63 -0.73 -29.42
C SER A 101 1.18 -1.64 -28.31
N GLN A 102 0.45 -2.73 -28.02
CA GLN A 102 0.94 -4.11 -27.78
C GLN A 102 2.23 -4.38 -26.98
N SER A 103 2.71 -3.44 -26.18
CA SER A 103 3.90 -3.60 -25.35
C SER A 103 3.52 -3.36 -23.91
N CYS A 104 3.72 -4.39 -23.09
CA CYS A 104 3.70 -4.25 -21.63
C CYS A 104 4.65 -3.10 -21.27
N LYS A 105 4.20 -2.15 -20.43
CA LYS A 105 5.03 -0.99 -20.04
C LYS A 105 6.38 -1.48 -19.49
N THR A 106 7.39 -0.63 -19.57
CA THR A 106 8.73 -0.88 -18.99
C THR A 106 8.66 -1.19 -17.49
N VAL A 107 9.81 -1.51 -16.90
CA VAL A 107 9.91 -1.77 -15.46
C VAL A 107 9.69 -0.47 -14.68
N VAL A 108 8.84 -0.49 -13.66
CA VAL A 108 8.52 0.66 -12.79
C VAL A 108 8.74 0.31 -11.32
N SER A 109 9.15 1.27 -10.48
CA SER A 109 9.24 1.04 -9.04
C SER A 109 7.92 1.31 -8.31
N VAL A 110 7.72 0.70 -7.15
CA VAL A 110 6.56 0.99 -6.29
C VAL A 110 6.55 2.46 -5.83
N GLN A 111 7.72 3.06 -5.60
CA GLN A 111 7.83 4.50 -5.26
C GLN A 111 7.23 5.38 -6.36
N GLN A 112 7.60 5.15 -7.63
CA GLN A 112 7.07 5.92 -8.75
C GLN A 112 5.56 5.73 -8.92
N LEU A 113 5.07 4.48 -8.82
CA LEU A 113 3.64 4.20 -8.89
C LEU A 113 2.84 4.88 -7.78
N LEU A 114 3.41 4.91 -6.56
CA LEU A 114 2.79 5.58 -5.42
C LEU A 114 2.67 7.08 -5.65
N GLU A 115 3.78 7.73 -6.02
CA GLU A 115 3.81 9.17 -6.28
C GLU A 115 2.84 9.56 -7.40
N GLN A 116 2.88 8.83 -8.52
CA GLN A 116 1.95 9.02 -9.62
C GLN A 116 0.49 8.85 -9.18
N SER A 117 0.17 7.78 -8.45
CA SER A 117 -1.21 7.53 -7.99
C SER A 117 -1.74 8.63 -7.08
N PHE A 118 -0.91 9.13 -6.14
CA PHE A 118 -1.31 10.20 -5.23
C PHE A 118 -1.46 11.54 -5.94
N PHE A 119 -0.58 11.82 -6.90
CA PHE A 119 -0.65 13.00 -7.75
C PHE A 119 -1.93 13.03 -8.59
N ASP A 120 -2.20 11.95 -9.34
CA ASP A 120 -3.33 11.88 -10.27
C ASP A 120 -4.69 11.89 -9.57
N LEU A 121 -4.77 11.24 -8.40
CA LEU A 121 -5.98 11.26 -7.58
C LEU A 121 -6.13 12.56 -6.78
N ASN A 122 -5.09 13.40 -6.73
CA ASN A 122 -5.02 14.62 -5.94
C ASN A 122 -5.42 14.39 -4.46
N ILE A 123 -4.80 13.36 -3.85
CA ILE A 123 -5.02 12.96 -2.46
C ILE A 123 -3.71 12.96 -1.68
N LEU A 124 -3.81 13.06 -0.34
CA LEU A 124 -2.68 13.01 0.59
C LEU A 124 -3.02 12.14 1.81
N LEU A 125 -2.00 11.57 2.45
CA LEU A 125 -2.11 10.86 3.72
C LEU A 125 -2.25 11.85 4.87
N LYS A 126 -3.32 11.72 5.66
CA LYS A 126 -3.55 12.57 6.86
C LYS A 126 -2.59 12.26 8.01
N ARG A 127 -2.08 11.04 8.07
CA ARG A 127 -1.17 10.55 9.10
C ARG A 127 -0.27 9.47 8.55
N ILE A 128 0.85 9.23 9.21
CA ILE A 128 1.77 8.12 8.91
C ILE A 128 1.04 6.81 9.24
N PRO A 129 0.80 5.92 8.25
CA PRO A 129 0.15 4.64 8.49
C PRO A 129 1.10 3.69 9.22
N THR A 130 0.58 2.94 10.20
CA THR A 130 1.37 1.87 10.86
C THR A 130 1.56 0.66 9.94
N ARG A 131 0.61 0.46 9.03
CA ARG A 131 0.59 -0.58 8.00
C ARG A 131 0.13 0.07 6.70
N PHE A 132 0.93 -0.05 5.64
CA PHE A 132 0.59 0.50 4.34
C PHE A 132 0.54 -0.62 3.29
N ILE A 133 -0.64 -1.20 3.11
CA ILE A 133 -0.86 -2.29 2.15
C ILE A 133 -1.18 -1.66 0.80
N LEU A 134 -0.30 -1.88 -0.18
CA LEU A 134 -0.43 -1.37 -1.54
C LEU A 134 -0.81 -2.51 -2.49
N GLN A 135 -1.87 -2.30 -3.27
CA GLN A 135 -2.23 -3.20 -4.35
C GLN A 135 -1.68 -2.66 -5.67
N ILE A 136 -0.83 -3.47 -6.29
CA ILE A 136 -0.25 -3.18 -7.60
C ILE A 136 -1.36 -3.19 -8.67
N PRO A 137 -1.38 -2.23 -9.61
CA PRO A 137 -2.43 -2.17 -10.62
C PRO A 137 -2.38 -3.41 -11.53
N ARG A 138 -3.53 -4.06 -11.71
CA ARG A 138 -3.75 -5.18 -12.63
C ARG A 138 -4.99 -4.91 -13.47
N TYR A 139 -5.01 -5.36 -14.72
CA TYR A 139 -6.20 -5.34 -15.56
C TYR A 139 -6.76 -6.77 -15.67
N GLY A 140 -7.64 -7.13 -14.74
CA GLY A 140 -8.08 -8.52 -14.58
C GLY A 140 -6.90 -9.45 -14.31
N LYS A 141 -6.66 -10.41 -15.23
CA LYS A 141 -5.54 -11.35 -15.15
C LYS A 141 -4.23 -10.81 -15.75
N GLU A 142 -4.29 -9.70 -16.48
CA GLU A 142 -3.13 -9.18 -17.21
C GLU A 142 -2.32 -8.17 -16.37
N ARG A 143 -0.99 -8.25 -16.55
CA ARG A 143 -0.04 -7.33 -15.92
C ARG A 143 0.10 -6.09 -16.79
N LEU A 144 -0.08 -4.91 -16.20
CA LEU A 144 0.08 -3.63 -16.88
C LEU A 144 1.54 -3.29 -17.19
N TYR A 145 2.46 -3.79 -16.36
CA TYR A 145 3.90 -3.54 -16.45
C TYR A 145 4.65 -4.87 -16.62
N ARG A 146 5.76 -4.84 -17.38
CA ARG A 146 6.63 -6.00 -17.57
C ARG A 146 7.21 -6.47 -16.23
N GLY A 147 7.50 -5.52 -15.35
CA GLY A 147 7.92 -5.77 -13.98
C GLY A 147 7.63 -4.56 -13.11
N VAL A 148 7.24 -4.82 -11.86
CA VAL A 148 7.15 -3.79 -10.83
C VAL A 148 8.22 -4.11 -9.78
N LEU A 149 9.17 -3.20 -9.60
CA LEU A 149 10.24 -3.35 -8.62
C LEU A 149 9.72 -2.95 -7.24
N PRO A 150 9.64 -3.88 -6.27
CA PRO A 150 9.24 -3.56 -4.92
C PRO A 150 10.32 -2.68 -4.27
N SER A 151 9.95 -1.46 -3.88
CA SER A 151 10.86 -0.56 -3.17
C SER A 151 11.08 -1.07 -1.75
N LEU A 152 12.32 -1.43 -1.38
CA LEU A 152 12.67 -1.89 -0.03
C LEU A 152 12.43 -0.80 1.03
N GLN A 153 12.60 0.45 0.62
CA GLN A 153 12.31 1.65 1.38
C GLN A 153 11.36 2.52 0.56
N LEU A 154 10.33 3.05 1.20
CA LEU A 154 9.29 3.84 0.57
C LEU A 154 9.22 5.19 1.28
N ASP A 155 9.61 6.26 0.60
CA ASP A 155 9.53 7.61 1.13
C ASP A 155 8.11 8.14 0.91
N ILE A 156 7.40 8.42 2.00
CA ILE A 156 6.03 8.94 1.96
C ILE A 156 5.95 10.42 2.30
N SER A 157 7.09 11.11 2.47
CA SER A 157 7.16 12.50 2.90
C SER A 157 6.29 13.40 2.01
N SER A 158 6.48 13.29 0.69
CA SER A 158 5.81 14.09 -0.35
C SER A 158 4.30 13.90 -0.44
N ILE A 159 3.77 12.81 0.11
CA ILE A 159 2.35 12.48 0.05
C ILE A 159 1.64 12.67 1.40
N LEU A 160 2.30 13.25 2.40
CA LEU A 160 1.72 13.53 3.72
C LEU A 160 1.13 14.95 3.76
N LEU A 161 -0.12 15.07 4.23
CA LEU A 161 -0.87 16.34 4.27
C LEU A 161 -0.23 17.41 5.16
N CYS A 162 0.31 17.01 6.31
CA CYS A 162 0.85 17.92 7.32
C CYS A 162 2.35 17.70 7.53
N HIS A 163 3.10 17.41 6.47
CA HIS A 163 4.55 17.28 6.54
C HIS A 163 5.23 18.57 6.07
N PRO A 164 6.19 19.14 6.83
CA PRO A 164 6.96 20.28 6.35
C PRO A 164 7.95 19.83 5.27
N HIS A 165 7.97 20.53 4.15
CA HIS A 165 8.87 20.21 3.04
C HIS A 165 10.05 21.18 2.97
N VAL A 166 11.15 20.72 2.39
CA VAL A 166 12.30 21.57 2.07
C VAL A 166 12.26 21.96 0.59
N CYS A 167 12.74 23.15 0.28
CA CYS A 167 12.93 23.63 -1.07
C CYS A 167 13.98 22.77 -1.76
N TRP A 168 13.64 22.22 -2.92
CA TRP A 168 14.53 21.37 -3.71
C TRP A 168 15.85 22.07 -4.09
N LYS A 169 15.85 23.38 -4.31
CA LYS A 169 17.03 24.14 -4.76
C LYS A 169 17.98 24.55 -3.65
N CYS A 170 17.45 25.07 -2.54
CA CYS A 170 18.26 25.68 -1.47
C CYS A 170 18.14 24.98 -0.11
N SER A 171 17.33 23.92 -0.02
CA SER A 171 17.06 23.14 1.20
C SER A 171 16.49 23.92 2.38
N SER A 172 16.11 25.19 2.17
CA SER A 172 15.34 25.99 3.15
C SER A 172 13.89 25.50 3.21
N LEU A 173 13.09 25.92 4.20
CA LEU A 173 11.68 25.53 4.27
C LEU A 173 10.92 25.92 2.97
N ALA A 174 10.17 24.98 2.39
CA ALA A 174 9.33 25.25 1.24
C ALA A 174 8.06 25.99 1.68
N ASN A 175 7.63 26.93 0.84
CA ASN A 175 6.39 27.69 1.05
C ASN A 175 5.28 27.25 0.10
N LEU A 176 5.66 26.63 -1.02
CA LEU A 176 4.76 26.29 -2.09
C LEU A 176 5.21 25.02 -2.80
N GLN A 177 4.24 24.36 -3.44
CA GLN A 177 4.44 23.22 -4.32
C GLN A 177 3.92 23.57 -5.71
N CYS A 178 4.70 23.25 -6.75
CA CYS A 178 4.29 23.41 -8.15
C CYS A 178 4.01 22.05 -8.77
N LEU A 179 2.74 21.72 -9.02
CA LEU A 179 2.34 20.40 -9.50
C LEU A 179 2.72 20.18 -10.96
N GLU A 180 2.75 21.24 -11.77
CA GLU A 180 3.13 21.21 -13.18
C GLU A 180 4.60 20.82 -13.35
N CYS A 181 5.47 21.21 -12.42
CA CYS A 181 6.86 20.74 -12.42
C CYS A 181 6.97 19.21 -12.35
N TYR A 182 6.03 18.51 -11.71
CA TYR A 182 6.03 17.05 -11.70
C TYR A 182 5.80 16.46 -13.10
N LEU A 183 5.03 17.16 -13.93
CA LEU A 183 4.64 16.71 -15.26
C LEU A 183 5.67 17.09 -16.33
N THR A 184 6.37 18.22 -16.17
CA THR A 184 7.21 18.79 -17.24
C THR A 184 8.70 18.86 -16.91
N GLU A 185 9.07 19.07 -15.65
CA GLU A 185 10.45 19.49 -15.29
C GLU A 185 11.18 18.50 -14.36
N THR A 186 10.47 17.72 -13.55
CA THR A 186 11.04 16.92 -12.45
C THR A 186 10.63 15.45 -12.55
N HIS A 187 11.37 14.59 -11.86
CA HIS A 187 11.12 13.14 -11.89
C HIS A 187 10.40 12.63 -10.65
N TRP A 188 10.43 13.39 -9.55
CA TRP A 188 9.94 12.98 -8.23
C TRP A 188 9.10 14.08 -7.59
N LEU A 189 8.07 13.71 -6.82
CA LEU A 189 7.22 14.69 -6.14
C LEU A 189 7.99 15.55 -5.14
N ASN A 190 9.05 15.04 -4.51
CA ASN A 190 9.86 15.84 -3.58
C ASN A 190 10.64 16.98 -4.25
N GLU A 191 10.81 16.96 -5.57
CA GLU A 191 11.51 18.00 -6.34
C GLU A 191 10.59 19.19 -6.70
N THR A 192 9.30 19.07 -6.39
CA THR A 192 8.27 20.07 -6.74
C THR A 192 8.05 21.14 -5.67
N PHE A 193 8.78 21.05 -4.55
CA PHE A 193 8.66 21.97 -3.42
C PHE A 193 9.68 23.10 -3.50
N PHE A 194 9.22 24.34 -3.34
CA PHE A 194 10.05 25.54 -3.45
C PHE A 194 9.80 26.54 -2.32
N CYS A 195 10.82 27.33 -1.99
CA CYS A 195 10.61 28.62 -1.33
C CYS A 195 10.23 29.67 -2.39
N PHE A 196 9.64 30.80 -1.97
CA PHE A 196 9.17 31.83 -2.91
C PHE A 196 10.28 32.36 -3.85
N ASN A 197 11.50 32.53 -3.35
CA ASN A 197 12.62 33.05 -4.13
C ASN A 197 13.06 32.06 -5.20
N CYS A 198 13.35 30.81 -4.81
CA CYS A 198 13.78 29.78 -5.74
C CYS A 198 12.68 29.41 -6.74
N PHE A 199 11.40 29.48 -6.35
CA PHE A 199 10.30 29.31 -7.30
C PHE A 199 10.38 30.36 -8.41
N ARG A 200 10.47 31.65 -8.05
CA ARG A 200 10.53 32.75 -9.03
C ARG A 200 11.76 32.65 -9.92
N GLU A 201 12.94 32.42 -9.33
CA GLU A 201 14.19 32.30 -10.10
C GLU A 201 14.15 31.14 -11.09
N PHE A 202 13.67 29.97 -10.64
CA PHE A 202 13.57 28.79 -11.49
C PHE A 202 12.54 28.98 -12.60
N HIS A 203 11.34 29.48 -12.28
CA HIS A 203 10.25 29.62 -13.25
C HIS A 203 10.45 30.80 -14.20
N CYS A 204 11.13 31.88 -13.80
CA CYS A 204 11.52 32.95 -14.73
C CYS A 204 12.55 32.48 -15.78
N ALA A 205 13.31 31.41 -15.48
CA ALA A 205 14.27 30.82 -16.42
C ALA A 205 13.65 29.77 -17.35
N LEU A 206 12.43 29.30 -17.04
CA LEU A 206 11.71 28.37 -17.90
C LEU A 206 11.24 29.09 -19.17
N LYS A 207 11.37 28.41 -20.31
CA LYS A 207 10.91 28.92 -21.62
C LYS A 207 9.41 28.71 -21.86
N SER A 208 8.70 28.16 -20.89
CA SER A 208 7.28 27.82 -21.00
C SER A 208 6.41 29.08 -20.87
N GLU A 209 5.46 29.26 -21.78
CA GLU A 209 4.44 30.31 -21.70
C GLU A 209 3.25 29.92 -20.78
N GLN A 210 3.28 28.72 -20.18
CA GLN A 210 2.20 28.25 -19.33
C GLN A 210 2.36 28.74 -17.89
N ASP A 211 1.27 29.26 -17.32
CA ASP A 211 1.19 29.55 -15.89
C ASP A 211 1.20 28.22 -15.13
N HIS A 212 2.30 27.96 -14.43
CA HIS A 212 2.41 26.81 -13.53
C HIS A 212 1.48 27.03 -12.33
N ALA A 213 0.60 26.05 -12.04
CA ALA A 213 -0.27 26.10 -10.88
C ALA A 213 0.53 25.83 -9.60
N VAL A 214 0.16 26.56 -8.55
CA VAL A 214 0.89 26.54 -7.29
C VAL A 214 -0.07 26.29 -6.13
N VAL A 215 0.30 25.34 -5.28
CA VAL A 215 -0.36 25.09 -4.00
C VAL A 215 0.49 25.74 -2.91
N THR A 216 -0.12 26.61 -2.11
CA THR A 216 0.54 27.19 -0.94
C THR A 216 0.52 26.18 0.20
N LEU A 217 1.68 25.93 0.80
CA LEU A 217 1.80 24.99 1.91
C LEU A 217 1.39 25.67 3.22
N PRO A 218 0.78 24.91 4.17
CA PRO A 218 0.50 25.44 5.49
C PRO A 218 1.81 25.83 6.19
N SER A 219 1.80 26.98 6.87
CA SER A 219 2.94 27.40 7.69
C SER A 219 3.03 26.51 8.93
N ILE A 220 3.98 25.58 8.92
CA ILE A 220 4.28 24.71 10.06
C ILE A 220 5.50 25.29 10.78
N ASP A 221 5.38 25.55 12.09
CA ASP A 221 6.52 25.97 12.91
C ASP A 221 7.44 24.77 13.14
N VAL A 222 8.56 24.74 12.43
CA VAL A 222 9.54 23.64 12.51
C VAL A 222 10.76 24.11 13.28
N ARG A 223 11.01 23.48 14.44
CA ARG A 223 12.18 23.76 15.30
C ARG A 223 13.48 23.11 14.80
N SER A 224 13.38 22.20 13.83
CA SER A 224 14.49 21.42 13.27
C SER A 224 14.24 21.15 11.78
N PRO A 225 15.26 20.78 10.99
CA PRO A 225 15.05 20.36 9.60
C PRO A 225 14.04 19.20 9.52
N PRO A 226 13.11 19.20 8.53
CA PRO A 226 12.22 18.07 8.30
C PRO A 226 13.03 16.80 8.05
N SER A 227 12.68 15.73 8.76
CA SER A 227 13.27 14.41 8.51
C SER A 227 12.36 13.61 7.58
N PRO A 228 12.93 12.88 6.60
CA PRO A 228 12.13 12.07 5.69
C PRO A 228 11.39 10.97 6.44
N VAL A 229 10.16 10.70 6.02
CA VAL A 229 9.32 9.63 6.56
C VAL A 229 9.43 8.40 5.66
N ILE A 230 10.28 7.46 6.06
CA ILE A 230 10.60 6.26 5.29
C ILE A 230 9.93 5.04 5.90
N LEU A 231 9.10 4.36 5.11
CA LEU A 231 8.54 3.05 5.44
C LEU A 231 9.45 1.94 4.91
N GLN A 232 9.44 0.79 5.60
CA GLN A 232 10.23 -0.37 5.23
C GLN A 232 9.32 -1.48 4.68
N LEU A 233 9.71 -2.09 3.56
CA LEU A 233 8.98 -3.21 3.00
C LEU A 233 9.11 -4.44 3.89
N ALA A 234 7.98 -4.93 4.39
CA ALA A 234 7.93 -6.09 5.29
C ALA A 234 7.61 -7.40 4.56
N ALA A 235 6.74 -7.36 3.56
CA ALA A 235 6.31 -8.53 2.81
C ALA A 235 5.81 -8.15 1.41
N VAL A 236 5.87 -9.11 0.49
CA VAL A 236 5.26 -9.04 -0.84
C VAL A 236 4.37 -10.26 -1.00
N LEU A 237 3.08 -10.02 -1.28
CA LEU A 237 2.14 -11.07 -1.65
C LEU A 237 2.07 -11.14 -3.17
N CYS A 238 2.42 -12.29 -3.73
CA CYS A 238 2.44 -12.55 -5.16
C CYS A 238 1.31 -13.50 -5.53
N ILE A 239 0.79 -13.34 -6.74
CA ILE A 239 -0.14 -14.30 -7.34
C ILE A 239 0.19 -14.47 -8.81
N GLU A 240 0.31 -15.74 -9.18
CA GLU A 240 0.36 -16.23 -10.55
C GLU A 240 -0.91 -17.06 -10.80
N SER A 241 -1.68 -16.64 -11.81
CA SER A 241 -3.02 -17.15 -12.18
C SER A 241 -4.04 -17.20 -11.03
N SER A 242 -3.89 -18.14 -10.11
CA SER A 242 -4.78 -18.41 -8.97
C SER A 242 -4.01 -18.74 -7.67
N HIS A 243 -2.71 -19.02 -7.75
CA HIS A 243 -1.94 -19.43 -6.59
C HIS A 243 -1.22 -18.25 -5.94
N TYR A 244 -1.53 -18.01 -4.66
CA TYR A 244 -0.85 -17.01 -3.86
C TYR A 244 0.41 -17.58 -3.20
N VAL A 245 1.52 -16.87 -3.35
CA VAL A 245 2.79 -17.11 -2.67
C VAL A 245 3.26 -15.82 -2.00
N SER A 246 4.14 -15.91 -1.01
CA SER A 246 4.62 -14.71 -0.31
C SER A 246 6.13 -14.68 -0.15
N PHE A 247 6.66 -13.46 -0.12
CA PHE A 247 8.02 -13.15 0.29
C PHE A 247 7.95 -12.31 1.56
N VAL A 248 8.66 -12.71 2.61
CA VAL A 248 8.60 -12.03 3.91
C VAL A 248 10.01 -11.74 4.41
N ARG A 249 10.23 -10.51 4.89
CA ARG A 249 11.52 -10.08 5.46
C ARG A 249 11.67 -10.57 6.89
N VAL A 250 12.81 -11.18 7.21
CA VAL A 250 13.12 -11.78 8.51
C VAL A 250 13.89 -10.79 9.39
N GLY A 251 13.25 -9.66 9.73
CA GLY A 251 13.85 -8.67 10.61
C GLY A 251 13.38 -7.24 10.35
N ASP A 252 13.82 -6.35 11.24
CA ASP A 252 13.56 -4.91 11.19
C ASP A 252 14.62 -4.13 10.40
N ARG A 253 15.81 -4.72 10.21
CA ARG A 253 16.92 -4.09 9.48
C ARG A 253 16.67 -4.10 7.96
N PRO A 254 17.11 -3.06 7.22
CA PRO A 254 17.01 -3.02 5.77
C PRO A 254 17.70 -4.19 5.06
N GLU A 255 18.79 -4.69 5.64
CA GLU A 255 19.63 -5.78 5.12
C GLU A 255 19.15 -7.19 5.54
N SER A 256 18.00 -7.28 6.22
CA SER A 256 17.50 -8.58 6.71
C SER A 256 17.19 -9.53 5.56
N ASP A 257 17.40 -10.82 5.82
CA ASP A 257 17.11 -11.90 4.87
C ASP A 257 15.63 -11.98 4.51
N TRP A 258 15.35 -12.60 3.36
CA TRP A 258 13.99 -12.83 2.85
C TRP A 258 13.67 -14.31 2.78
N ILE A 259 12.45 -14.68 3.17
CA ILE A 259 11.92 -16.03 3.04
C ILE A 259 10.85 -16.04 1.95
N PHE A 260 10.95 -17.00 1.03
CA PHE A 260 9.87 -17.38 0.12
C PHE A 260 8.99 -18.43 0.78
N PHE A 261 7.67 -18.25 0.71
CA PHE A 261 6.68 -19.18 1.24
C PHE A 261 5.66 -19.54 0.16
N ASP A 262 5.57 -20.85 -0.10
CA ASP A 262 4.56 -21.48 -0.93
C ASP A 262 3.75 -22.47 -0.08
N SER A 263 2.45 -22.26 0.00
CA SER A 263 1.54 -23.08 0.81
C SER A 263 1.28 -24.48 0.22
N MET A 264 1.65 -24.73 -1.03
CA MET A 264 1.42 -25.98 -1.76
C MET A 264 2.71 -26.50 -2.44
N ALA A 265 3.88 -26.18 -1.89
CA ALA A 265 5.19 -26.47 -2.49
C ALA A 265 5.41 -27.93 -2.92
N ASP A 266 4.83 -28.90 -2.17
CA ASP A 266 5.03 -30.35 -2.39
C ASP A 266 3.88 -31.02 -3.17
N ARG A 267 3.03 -30.26 -3.87
CA ARG A 267 2.01 -30.86 -4.75
C ARG A 267 2.69 -31.44 -5.99
N GLU A 268 2.85 -32.76 -6.05
CA GLU A 268 2.99 -33.48 -7.32
C GLU A 268 1.70 -33.26 -8.12
N GLY A 269 1.77 -32.48 -9.19
CA GLY A 269 0.64 -32.35 -10.11
C GLY A 269 0.45 -33.67 -10.84
N ASP A 270 -0.75 -34.24 -10.78
CA ASP A 270 -1.20 -35.25 -11.75
C ASP A 270 -1.29 -34.57 -13.14
N PHE A 271 -0.14 -34.32 -13.76
CA PHE A 271 -0.06 -34.07 -15.19
C PHE A 271 -0.25 -35.42 -15.88
N CYS A 272 -1.51 -35.86 -15.98
CA CYS A 272 -1.87 -36.85 -16.99
C CYS A 272 -1.67 -36.19 -18.37
N GLU A 273 -0.68 -36.71 -19.12
CA GLU A 273 -0.47 -36.44 -20.55
C GLU A 273 -1.73 -36.70 -21.40
#